data_AF-A0A0X8FBC9-F1
#
_entry.id   AF-A0A0X8FBC9-F1
#
_cell.length_a   1.000
_cell.length_b   1.000
_cell.length_c   1.000
_cell.angle_alpha   90.00
_cell.angle_beta   90.00
_cell.angle_gamma   90.00
#
_symmetry.space_group_name_H-M   'P 1'
#
loop_
_entity.id
_entity.type
_entity.pdbx_description
1 polymer ?
#
loop_
_entity_poly.entity_id
_entity_poly.type
_entity_poly.pdbx_seq_one_letter_code
_entity_poly.pdbx_strand_id
1 'polypeptide(L)'
;MHLIGLAFQKQQLTYLPTSPLYGEIMVEDLPLGYHQLLTQQNGGYTSKSYYPTSAPTSDSLSAVYIPYLAGLLPQAVHKEYLIPSLAFQDQFNHRDSLPESSLIIYEDGDRLVFLDYDPHDKRDRDQRGLAKTPSVRYRDLETDQWMDLAPNFAYFIQHFESRGFALPAPPMRTYHRANAAFIAVQRPEQLARLFEEFQGQADKTWYFHWIRHFLQSQDFRLAAVAKEALDFQTDYFRPLLPKGFEDLLGKES
;
A
#
# COMPACT_ATOMS: atom_id res chain seq x y z
N MET A 1 1.41 8.23 -12.85
CA MET A 1 1.48 7.01 -12.02
C MET A 1 0.19 6.22 -12.24
N HIS A 2 0.21 4.90 -12.06
CA HIS A 2 -1.00 4.05 -12.04
C HIS A 2 -0.87 3.05 -10.89
N LEU A 3 -1.98 2.41 -10.50
CA LEU A 3 -1.99 1.41 -9.44
C LEU A 3 -1.98 -0.02 -10.00
N ILE A 4 -1.36 -0.92 -9.24
CA ILE A 4 -1.18 -2.34 -9.53
C ILE A 4 -1.89 -3.11 -8.43
N GLY A 5 -2.74 -4.06 -8.81
CA GLY A 5 -3.44 -4.91 -7.87
C GLY A 5 -2.52 -5.87 -7.15
N LEU A 6 -2.79 -6.10 -5.86
CA LEU A 6 -2.18 -7.20 -5.13
C LEU A 6 -2.81 -8.52 -5.62
N ALA A 7 -1.98 -9.48 -6.01
CA ALA A 7 -2.41 -10.71 -6.68
C ALA A 7 -3.49 -11.53 -5.92
N PHE A 8 -3.56 -11.35 -4.61
CA PHE A 8 -4.45 -12.08 -3.71
C PHE A 8 -5.43 -11.17 -2.94
N GLN A 9 -5.49 -9.87 -3.28
CA GLN A 9 -6.54 -8.97 -2.79
C GLN A 9 -7.51 -8.70 -3.94
N LYS A 10 -8.66 -9.39 -3.93
CA LYS A 10 -9.70 -9.14 -4.93
C LYS A 10 -10.22 -7.72 -4.78
N GLN A 11 -10.06 -6.93 -5.82
CA GLN A 11 -10.69 -5.62 -5.92
C GLN A 11 -12.00 -5.78 -6.69
N GLN A 12 -13.11 -5.47 -6.03
CA GLN A 12 -14.41 -5.47 -6.69
C GLN A 12 -14.66 -4.07 -7.29
N LEU A 13 -15.36 -4.05 -8.43
CA LEU A 13 -15.94 -2.82 -8.97
C LEU A 13 -16.90 -2.26 -7.91
N THR A 14 -16.59 -1.10 -7.36
CA THR A 14 -17.33 -0.58 -6.21
C THR A 14 -18.56 0.20 -6.65
N TYR A 15 -19.66 -0.02 -5.95
CA TYR A 15 -20.67 1.00 -5.73
C TYR A 15 -20.08 2.08 -4.82
N LEU A 16 -20.13 3.36 -5.21
CA LEU A 16 -19.63 4.44 -4.36
C LEU A 16 -20.46 4.48 -3.06
N PRO A 17 -19.83 4.41 -1.88
CA PRO A 17 -20.57 4.48 -0.63
C PRO A 17 -21.30 5.83 -0.53
N THR A 18 -22.55 5.80 -0.06
CA THR A 18 -23.37 7.00 0.18
C THR A 18 -23.12 7.61 1.57
N SER A 19 -22.40 6.89 2.43
CA SER A 19 -22.00 7.37 3.75
C SER A 19 -20.71 8.19 3.66
N PRO A 20 -20.46 9.10 4.62
CA PRO A 20 -19.17 9.76 4.75
C PRO A 20 -18.03 8.75 4.84
N LEU A 21 -16.89 9.09 4.24
CA LEU A 21 -15.64 8.36 4.42
C LEU A 21 -15.11 8.55 5.84
N TYR A 22 -15.20 9.79 6.35
CA TYR A 22 -14.87 10.15 7.72
C TYR A 22 -15.33 11.58 8.05
N GLY A 23 -15.85 11.80 9.26
CA GLY A 23 -16.46 13.08 9.62
C GLY A 23 -17.50 13.51 8.60
N GLU A 24 -17.33 14.69 8.01
CA GLU A 24 -18.18 15.22 6.95
C GLU A 24 -17.61 15.00 5.53
N ILE A 25 -16.46 14.35 5.39
CA ILE A 25 -15.78 14.10 4.10
C ILE A 25 -16.50 12.96 3.39
N MET A 26 -17.02 13.24 2.20
CA MET A 26 -17.75 12.32 1.34
C MET A 26 -16.87 11.79 0.22
N VAL A 27 -17.35 10.75 -0.47
CA VAL A 27 -16.68 10.23 -1.68
C VAL A 27 -16.54 11.30 -2.76
N GLU A 28 -17.54 12.17 -2.91
CA GLU A 28 -17.54 13.28 -3.87
C GLU A 28 -16.51 14.37 -3.58
N ASP A 29 -15.98 14.40 -2.35
CA ASP A 29 -14.93 15.34 -1.94
C ASP A 29 -13.53 14.84 -2.30
N LEU A 30 -13.41 13.60 -2.78
CA LEU A 30 -12.14 13.09 -3.26
C LEU A 30 -11.68 13.88 -4.49
N PRO A 31 -10.39 14.22 -4.60
CA PRO A 31 -9.88 14.89 -5.78
C PRO A 31 -10.16 14.10 -7.06
N LEU A 32 -10.39 14.78 -8.19
CA LEU A 32 -10.67 14.13 -9.48
C LEU A 32 -9.62 13.08 -9.87
N GLY A 33 -8.33 13.39 -9.62
CA GLY A 33 -7.24 12.43 -9.86
C GLY A 33 -7.37 11.15 -9.03
N TYR A 34 -7.96 11.23 -7.84
CA TYR A 34 -8.20 10.07 -6.98
C TYR A 34 -9.33 9.21 -7.55
N HIS A 35 -10.44 9.82 -8.00
CA HIS A 35 -11.50 9.11 -8.71
C HIS A 35 -10.99 8.40 -9.98
N GLN A 36 -10.07 9.02 -10.71
CA GLN A 36 -9.44 8.40 -11.88
C GLN A 36 -8.65 7.15 -11.50
N LEU A 37 -7.87 7.21 -10.41
CA LEU A 37 -7.15 6.03 -9.90
C LEU A 37 -8.13 4.92 -9.48
N LEU A 38 -9.16 5.26 -8.69
CA LEU A 38 -10.17 4.29 -8.25
C LEU A 38 -10.89 3.60 -9.42
N THR A 39 -11.12 4.33 -10.52
CA THR A 39 -11.73 3.78 -11.75
C THR A 39 -10.79 2.82 -12.48
N GLN A 40 -9.49 3.11 -12.49
CA GLN A 40 -8.49 2.23 -13.09
C GLN A 40 -8.26 0.97 -12.24
N GLN A 41 -8.16 1.17 -10.93
CA GLN A 41 -7.82 0.16 -9.95
C GLN A 41 -8.19 0.68 -8.55
N ASN A 42 -9.10 -0.02 -7.87
CA ASN A 42 -9.66 0.41 -6.60
C ASN A 42 -8.70 0.21 -5.41
N GLY A 43 -7.78 1.18 -5.25
CA GLY A 43 -6.63 1.07 -4.35
C GLY A 43 -5.56 0.15 -4.94
N GLY A 44 -4.38 0.08 -4.35
CA GLY A 44 -3.33 -0.79 -4.89
C GLY A 44 -1.94 -0.21 -4.75
N TYR A 45 -0.97 -0.95 -5.27
CA TYR A 45 0.43 -0.58 -5.22
C TYR A 45 0.78 0.38 -6.36
N THR A 46 1.51 1.45 -6.06
CA THR A 46 1.90 2.45 -7.05
C THR A 46 2.94 1.86 -8.01
N SER A 47 2.82 2.11 -9.32
CA SER A 47 3.86 1.73 -10.30
C SER A 47 5.16 2.54 -10.18
N LYS A 48 5.12 3.63 -9.42
CA LYS A 48 6.25 4.45 -8.99
C LYS A 48 5.99 4.82 -7.55
N SER A 49 6.89 4.46 -6.64
CA SER A 49 6.61 4.51 -5.19
C SER A 49 7.35 5.60 -4.43
N TYR A 50 8.21 6.38 -5.09
CA TYR A 50 8.95 7.44 -4.41
C TYR A 50 8.34 8.80 -4.73
N TYR A 51 8.07 9.59 -3.69
CA TYR A 51 7.69 10.98 -3.84
C TYR A 51 8.86 11.87 -3.39
N PRO A 52 9.43 12.72 -4.26
CA PRO A 52 10.61 13.50 -3.93
C PRO A 52 10.33 14.53 -2.84
N THR A 53 11.30 14.73 -1.95
CA THR A 53 11.23 15.71 -0.85
C THR A 53 12.50 16.55 -0.80
N SER A 54 12.38 17.78 -0.29
CA SER A 54 13.51 18.69 -0.07
C SER A 54 14.27 18.43 1.23
N ALA A 55 13.67 17.68 2.16
CA ALA A 55 14.26 17.28 3.43
C ALA A 55 14.34 15.75 3.56
N PRO A 56 15.33 15.22 4.29
CA PRO A 56 15.38 13.81 4.64
C PRO A 56 14.15 13.34 5.37
N THR A 57 13.78 12.08 5.14
CA THR A 57 12.71 11.36 5.84
C THR A 57 13.25 10.03 6.34
N SER A 58 12.47 9.31 7.13
CA SER A 58 12.82 7.96 7.56
C SER A 58 12.96 6.95 6.40
N ASP A 59 12.47 7.29 5.20
CA ASP A 59 12.59 6.45 4.01
C ASP A 59 13.87 6.71 3.22
N SER A 60 14.25 7.98 3.05
CA SER A 60 15.44 8.36 2.30
C SER A 60 15.84 9.82 2.52
N LEU A 61 17.03 10.18 2.05
CA LEU A 61 17.54 11.56 2.13
C LEU A 61 16.76 12.58 1.28
N SER A 62 15.91 12.14 0.34
CA SER A 62 15.30 13.03 -0.66
C SER A 62 13.95 12.55 -1.21
N ALA A 63 13.27 11.67 -0.48
CA ALA A 63 11.94 11.19 -0.82
C ALA A 63 11.25 10.47 0.35
N VAL A 64 9.92 10.40 0.27
CA VAL A 64 9.08 9.44 1.02
C VAL A 64 8.82 8.23 0.12
N TYR A 65 8.78 7.03 0.71
CA TYR A 65 8.35 5.81 0.05
C TYR A 65 6.87 5.54 0.34
N ILE A 66 6.05 5.58 -0.72
CA ILE A 66 4.60 5.43 -0.70
C ILE A 66 4.26 4.30 -1.67
N PRO A 67 4.41 3.03 -1.25
CA PRO A 67 4.24 1.87 -2.12
C PRO A 67 2.79 1.62 -2.55
N TYR A 68 1.81 2.16 -1.83
CA TYR A 68 0.40 1.93 -2.13
C TYR A 68 -0.46 3.17 -1.85
N LEU A 69 -1.65 3.18 -2.44
CA LEU A 69 -2.73 4.10 -2.08
C LEU A 69 -4.00 3.30 -1.75
N ALA A 70 -4.71 3.73 -0.70
CA ALA A 70 -5.94 3.09 -0.24
C ALA A 70 -7.08 3.28 -1.26
N GLY A 71 -7.92 2.24 -1.37
CA GLY A 71 -9.11 2.23 -2.22
C GLY A 71 -10.40 2.31 -1.42
N LEU A 72 -11.54 2.28 -2.10
CA LEU A 72 -12.87 2.09 -1.54
C LEU A 72 -13.25 0.61 -1.53
N LEU A 73 -12.45 -0.26 -0.90
CA LEU A 73 -12.86 -1.66 -0.76
C LEU A 73 -14.14 -1.73 0.08
N PRO A 74 -15.15 -2.51 -0.34
CA PRO A 74 -16.47 -2.51 0.30
C PRO A 74 -16.50 -3.25 1.64
N GLN A 75 -15.36 -3.78 2.08
CA GLN A 75 -15.27 -4.56 3.30
C GLN A 75 -14.04 -4.16 4.11
N ALA A 76 -14.20 -4.27 5.42
CA ALA A 76 -13.13 -4.19 6.39
C ALA A 76 -12.04 -5.22 6.08
N VAL A 77 -10.80 -4.82 6.29
CA VAL A 77 -9.63 -5.67 6.10
C VAL A 77 -8.94 -5.83 7.45
N HIS A 78 -8.74 -7.07 7.87
CA HIS A 78 -8.14 -7.39 9.18
C HIS A 78 -6.77 -8.08 9.07
N LYS A 79 -6.15 -8.02 7.89
CA LYS A 79 -4.84 -8.59 7.62
C LYS A 79 -3.89 -7.45 7.30
N GLU A 80 -2.81 -7.34 8.08
CA GLU A 80 -1.81 -6.26 7.96
C GLU A 80 -1.16 -6.20 6.57
N TYR A 81 -1.14 -7.30 5.83
CA TYR A 81 -0.58 -7.35 4.48
C TYR A 81 -1.53 -6.89 3.37
N LEU A 82 -2.79 -6.63 3.69
CA LEU A 82 -3.81 -6.17 2.75
C LEU A 82 -4.01 -4.65 2.91
N ILE A 83 -4.20 -3.96 1.79
CA ILE A 83 -4.37 -2.50 1.80
C ILE A 83 -5.70 -2.14 2.50
N PRO A 84 -5.70 -1.25 3.52
CA PRO A 84 -6.91 -0.75 4.15
C PRO A 84 -7.79 0.04 3.19
N SER A 85 -9.04 0.24 3.57
CA SER A 85 -10.02 0.94 2.75
C SER A 85 -10.29 2.35 3.29
N LEU A 86 -10.36 3.32 2.39
CA LEU A 86 -10.74 4.70 2.68
C LEU A 86 -12.11 4.80 3.36
N ALA A 87 -13.01 3.86 3.10
CA ALA A 87 -14.35 3.83 3.70
C ALA A 87 -14.35 3.40 5.18
N PHE A 88 -13.20 2.96 5.70
CA PHE A 88 -13.04 2.52 7.08
C PHE A 88 -11.82 3.23 7.70
N GLN A 89 -11.87 4.55 7.80
CA GLN A 89 -10.76 5.35 8.35
C GLN A 89 -10.36 4.96 9.77
N ASP A 90 -11.28 4.43 10.58
CA ASP A 90 -10.99 3.93 11.94
C ASP A 90 -10.14 2.64 11.97
N GLN A 91 -9.87 2.03 10.82
CA GLN A 91 -8.96 0.87 10.71
C GLN A 91 -7.50 1.26 10.51
N PHE A 92 -7.22 2.53 10.22
CA PHE A 92 -5.86 3.03 10.21
C PHE A 92 -5.40 3.21 11.66
N ASN A 93 -4.26 2.60 11.99
CA ASN A 93 -3.74 2.50 13.36
C ASN A 93 -3.53 3.87 14.01
N HIS A 94 -3.24 4.89 13.19
CA HIS A 94 -2.92 6.23 13.67
C HIS A 94 -3.97 7.28 13.27
N ARG A 95 -5.21 6.86 13.00
CA ARG A 95 -6.34 7.77 12.71
C ARG A 95 -6.50 8.85 13.77
N ASP A 96 -6.42 8.48 15.05
CA ASP A 96 -6.56 9.41 16.19
C ASP A 96 -5.43 10.45 16.28
N SER A 97 -4.35 10.27 15.52
CA SER A 97 -3.26 11.26 15.48
C SER A 97 -3.60 12.47 14.61
N LEU A 98 -4.60 12.38 13.72
CA LEU A 98 -4.91 13.41 12.72
C LEU A 98 -6.23 14.14 13.01
N PRO A 99 -6.37 15.42 12.59
CA PRO A 99 -7.63 16.17 12.70
C PRO A 99 -8.79 15.54 11.92
N GLU A 100 -10.02 15.81 12.32
CA GLU A 100 -11.24 15.31 11.64
C GLU A 100 -11.34 15.77 10.16
N SER A 101 -10.69 16.88 9.81
CA SER A 101 -10.57 17.39 8.45
C SER A 101 -9.51 16.67 7.60
N SER A 102 -8.99 15.51 8.03
CA SER A 102 -7.95 14.77 7.30
C SER A 102 -8.41 13.37 6.91
N LEU A 103 -8.09 12.95 5.69
CA LEU A 103 -8.38 11.61 5.18
C LEU A 103 -7.08 10.85 4.88
N ILE A 104 -6.80 9.77 5.61
CA ILE A 104 -5.62 8.93 5.39
C ILE A 104 -5.78 8.16 4.08
N ILE A 105 -4.78 8.29 3.20
CA ILE A 105 -4.73 7.62 1.90
C ILE A 105 -3.58 6.60 1.81
N TYR A 106 -2.69 6.59 2.80
CA TYR A 106 -1.61 5.62 2.97
C TYR A 106 -1.15 5.62 4.43
N GLU A 107 -0.95 4.43 4.99
CA GLU A 107 -0.30 4.17 6.29
C GLU A 107 0.62 2.96 6.20
N ASP A 108 1.84 3.07 6.72
CA ASP A 108 2.76 1.95 6.80
C ASP A 108 3.67 2.08 8.04
N GLY A 109 3.27 1.40 9.11
CA GLY A 109 3.80 1.68 10.45
C GLY A 109 3.51 3.13 10.84
N ASP A 110 4.51 3.82 11.37
CA ASP A 110 4.41 5.20 11.85
C ASP A 110 4.32 6.27 10.74
N ARG A 111 4.25 5.87 9.47
CA ARG A 111 4.30 6.78 8.31
C ARG A 111 2.92 6.92 7.69
N LEU A 112 2.44 8.16 7.59
CA LEU A 112 1.12 8.51 7.08
C LEU A 112 1.24 9.46 5.90
N VAL A 113 0.39 9.26 4.89
CA VAL A 113 0.08 10.29 3.89
C VAL A 113 -1.43 10.47 3.84
N PHE A 114 -1.87 11.72 3.88
CA PHE A 114 -3.28 12.08 4.00
C PHE A 114 -3.62 13.31 3.16
N LEU A 115 -4.90 13.40 2.81
CA LEU A 115 -5.50 14.61 2.26
C LEU A 115 -5.90 15.52 3.42
N ASP A 116 -5.40 16.75 3.42
CA ASP A 116 -5.76 17.76 4.42
C ASP A 116 -6.80 18.72 3.84
N TYR A 117 -8.00 18.65 4.41
CA TYR A 117 -9.14 19.49 4.07
C TYR A 117 -9.28 20.70 5.00
N ASP A 118 -8.31 21.02 5.86
CA ASP A 118 -8.28 22.33 6.53
C ASP A 118 -7.68 23.40 5.61
N PRO A 119 -8.48 24.32 5.05
CA PRO A 119 -7.97 25.30 4.11
C PRO A 119 -7.27 26.44 4.84
N HIS A 120 -6.07 26.78 4.35
CA HIS A 120 -5.33 27.96 4.77
C HIS A 120 -6.08 29.27 4.48
N ASP A 121 -6.85 29.33 3.39
CA ASP A 121 -7.69 30.49 3.03
C ASP A 121 -9.18 30.17 3.19
N LYS A 122 -9.90 31.00 3.95
CA LYS A 122 -11.34 30.83 4.16
C LYS A 122 -12.17 30.89 2.88
N ARG A 123 -11.66 31.50 1.80
CA ARG A 123 -12.35 31.58 0.50
C ARG A 123 -12.40 30.23 -0.23
N ASP A 124 -11.51 29.31 0.14
CA ASP A 124 -11.41 27.98 -0.46
C ASP A 124 -12.28 26.93 0.26
N ARG A 125 -13.07 27.38 1.26
CA ARG A 125 -14.05 26.56 1.98
C ARG A 125 -15.29 26.28 1.14
N ASP A 126 -15.81 25.07 1.25
CA ASP A 126 -17.18 24.76 0.90
C ASP A 126 -18.16 25.20 2.03
N GLN A 127 -19.42 24.81 1.93
CA GLN A 127 -20.44 25.18 2.92
C GLN A 127 -20.25 24.49 4.28
N ARG A 128 -19.52 23.37 4.32
CA ARG A 128 -19.17 22.61 5.53
C ARG A 128 -17.91 23.15 6.20
N GLY A 129 -17.14 23.97 5.49
CA GLY A 129 -15.88 24.54 5.98
C GLY A 129 -14.64 23.74 5.57
N LEU A 130 -14.79 22.76 4.67
CA LEU A 130 -13.73 21.92 4.13
C LEU A 130 -13.09 22.58 2.89
N ALA A 131 -11.80 22.33 2.68
CA ALA A 131 -11.09 22.79 1.48
C ALA A 131 -11.65 22.11 0.21
N LYS A 132 -12.02 22.89 -0.80
CA LYS A 132 -12.44 22.35 -2.11
C LYS A 132 -11.33 21.62 -2.86
N THR A 133 -10.08 21.97 -2.56
CA THR A 133 -8.89 21.34 -3.13
C THR A 133 -7.96 21.01 -1.96
N PRO A 134 -8.04 19.79 -1.40
CA PRO A 134 -7.20 19.41 -0.28
C PRO A 134 -5.73 19.32 -0.68
N SER A 135 -4.86 19.70 0.23
CA SER A 135 -3.41 19.48 0.08
C SER A 135 -3.06 18.04 0.42
N VAL A 136 -1.86 17.59 0.03
CA VAL A 136 -1.34 16.26 0.41
C VAL A 136 -0.21 16.45 1.40
N ARG A 137 -0.36 15.82 2.56
CA ARG A 137 0.57 15.93 3.68
C ARG A 137 1.13 14.58 4.09
N TYR A 138 2.30 14.63 4.70
CA TYR A 138 3.00 13.50 5.28
C TYR A 138 3.22 13.74 6.77
N ARG A 139 3.08 12.66 7.53
CA ARG A 139 3.47 12.61 8.93
C ARG A 139 4.27 11.35 9.21
N ASP A 140 5.38 11.51 9.91
CA ASP A 140 6.15 10.42 10.48
C ASP A 140 6.05 10.53 12.00
N LEU A 141 5.40 9.55 12.64
CA LEU A 141 5.17 9.54 14.09
C LEU A 141 6.40 9.09 14.87
N GLU A 142 7.31 8.34 14.24
CA GLU A 142 8.57 7.89 14.85
C GLU A 142 9.50 9.08 15.10
N THR A 143 9.51 10.04 14.17
CA THR A 143 10.37 11.24 14.20
C THR A 143 9.63 12.56 14.49
N ASP A 144 8.32 12.49 14.68
CA ASP A 144 7.39 13.64 14.77
C ASP A 144 7.55 14.65 13.61
N GLN A 145 7.89 14.14 12.42
CA GLN A 145 8.08 14.97 11.23
C GLN A 145 6.74 15.25 10.56
N TRP A 146 6.50 16.52 10.23
CA TRP A 146 5.40 16.97 9.38
C TRP A 146 5.93 17.58 8.10
N MET A 147 5.30 17.27 6.98
CA MET A 147 5.71 17.78 5.67
C MET A 147 4.53 17.99 4.73
N ASP A 148 4.51 19.16 4.09
CA ASP A 148 3.65 19.40 2.93
C ASP A 148 4.28 18.69 1.72
N LEU A 149 3.63 17.63 1.23
CA LEU A 149 4.12 16.91 0.04
C LEU A 149 3.70 17.64 -1.24
N ALA A 150 2.43 18.04 -1.33
CA ALA A 150 1.89 18.66 -2.53
C ALA A 150 0.76 19.65 -2.19
N PRO A 151 0.63 20.75 -2.97
CA PRO A 151 -0.48 21.68 -2.79
C PRO A 151 -1.84 21.09 -3.16
N ASN A 152 -1.86 20.00 -3.94
CA ASN A 152 -3.07 19.26 -4.30
C ASN A 152 -2.71 17.86 -4.82
N PHE A 153 -3.73 17.00 -4.90
CA PHE A 153 -3.55 15.62 -5.35
C PHE A 153 -3.11 15.48 -6.82
N ALA A 154 -3.50 16.40 -7.71
CA ALA A 154 -3.09 16.35 -9.11
C ALA A 154 -1.57 16.57 -9.25
N TYR A 155 -1.00 17.51 -8.50
CA TYR A 155 0.44 17.68 -8.41
C TYR A 155 1.10 16.44 -7.81
N PHE A 156 0.55 15.92 -6.70
CA PHE A 156 1.08 14.75 -6.02
C PHE A 156 1.30 13.54 -6.95
N ILE A 157 0.28 13.12 -7.71
CA ILE A 157 0.35 11.93 -8.56
C ILE A 157 1.26 12.07 -9.80
N GLN A 158 1.57 13.31 -10.20
CA GLN A 158 2.43 13.60 -11.36
C GLN A 158 3.93 13.51 -11.03
N HIS A 159 4.30 13.71 -9.76
CA HIS A 159 5.70 13.85 -9.34
C HIS A 159 6.32 12.57 -8.76
N PHE A 160 5.59 11.45 -8.79
CA PHE A 160 6.14 10.16 -8.40
C PHE A 160 7.29 9.70 -9.32
N GLU A 161 8.34 9.17 -8.67
CA GLU A 161 9.57 8.68 -9.29
C GLU A 161 9.70 7.16 -9.13
N SER A 162 10.34 6.54 -10.12
CA SER A 162 10.86 5.18 -9.95
C SER A 162 12.29 5.29 -9.44
N ARG A 163 12.59 4.64 -8.32
CA ARG A 163 13.96 4.51 -7.80
C ARG A 163 14.25 3.03 -7.63
N GLY A 164 15.41 2.60 -8.15
CA GLY A 164 15.89 1.23 -7.96
C GLY A 164 16.55 1.10 -6.59
N PHE A 165 16.18 0.08 -5.84
CA PHE A 165 16.89 -0.31 -4.62
C PHE A 165 17.47 -1.71 -4.79
N ALA A 166 18.69 -1.90 -4.30
CA ALA A 166 19.26 -3.23 -4.17
C ALA A 166 18.52 -3.95 -3.03
N LEU A 167 17.95 -5.11 -3.34
CA LEU A 167 17.37 -6.00 -2.33
C LEU A 167 18.49 -6.80 -1.62
N PRO A 168 18.44 -6.96 -0.29
CA PRO A 168 17.41 -6.43 0.63
C PRO A 168 17.67 -4.96 1.01
N ALA A 169 16.67 -4.10 0.86
CA ALA A 169 16.76 -2.71 1.32
C ALA A 169 16.31 -2.65 2.80
N PRO A 170 17.07 -2.02 3.71
CA PRO A 170 16.81 -2.03 5.15
C PRO A 170 15.41 -1.59 5.62
N PRO A 171 14.63 -0.72 4.93
CA PRO A 171 13.32 -0.35 5.44
C PRO A 171 12.19 -1.31 5.00
N MET A 172 12.44 -2.45 4.38
CA MET A 172 11.39 -3.39 3.90
C MET A 172 10.61 -4.14 5.00
N ARG A 173 10.64 -3.67 6.25
CA ARG A 173 10.19 -4.43 7.42
C ARG A 173 8.66 -4.52 7.60
N THR A 174 7.89 -3.96 6.68
CA THR A 174 6.43 -4.05 6.70
C THR A 174 5.93 -4.87 5.53
N TYR A 175 4.73 -5.45 5.68
CA TYR A 175 4.13 -6.24 4.62
C TYR A 175 3.91 -5.44 3.33
N HIS A 176 3.53 -4.16 3.42
CA HIS A 176 3.31 -3.34 2.24
C HIS A 176 4.59 -3.09 1.44
N ARG A 177 5.73 -2.87 2.11
CA ARG A 177 7.02 -2.72 1.42
C ARG A 177 7.50 -4.04 0.81
N ALA A 178 7.32 -5.14 1.54
CA ALA A 178 7.60 -6.48 1.02
C ALA A 178 6.73 -6.80 -0.22
N ASN A 179 5.43 -6.53 -0.15
CA ASN A 179 4.50 -6.70 -1.27
C ASN A 179 4.92 -5.88 -2.49
N ALA A 180 5.25 -4.60 -2.31
CA ALA A 180 5.72 -3.75 -3.40
C ALA A 180 6.99 -4.30 -4.06
N ALA A 181 7.91 -4.86 -3.27
CA ALA A 181 9.12 -5.49 -3.80
C ALA A 181 8.83 -6.78 -4.56
N PHE A 182 7.93 -7.64 -4.06
CA PHE A 182 7.49 -8.83 -4.80
C PHE A 182 6.81 -8.44 -6.12
N ILE A 183 5.96 -7.41 -6.14
CA ILE A 183 5.32 -6.89 -7.36
C ILE A 183 6.37 -6.39 -8.37
N ALA A 184 7.46 -5.80 -7.89
CA ALA A 184 8.52 -5.24 -8.73
C ALA A 184 9.56 -6.27 -9.22
N VAL A 185 9.43 -7.55 -8.87
CA VAL A 185 10.35 -8.61 -9.31
C VAL A 185 10.36 -8.73 -10.82
N GLN A 186 11.56 -8.65 -11.42
CA GLN A 186 11.77 -8.89 -12.84
C GLN A 186 12.75 -10.02 -13.12
N ARG A 187 13.51 -10.46 -12.11
CA ARG A 187 14.59 -11.43 -12.25
C ARG A 187 14.57 -12.51 -11.16
N PRO A 188 14.95 -13.77 -11.48
CA PRO A 188 14.98 -14.86 -10.52
C PRO A 188 15.84 -14.57 -9.28
N GLU A 189 16.97 -13.88 -9.43
CA GLU A 189 17.87 -13.59 -8.31
C GLU A 189 17.24 -12.60 -7.30
N GLN A 190 16.37 -11.70 -7.79
CA GLN A 190 15.61 -10.80 -6.91
C GLN A 190 14.56 -11.58 -6.12
N LEU A 191 13.85 -12.47 -6.81
CA LEU A 191 12.82 -13.31 -6.18
C LEU A 191 13.42 -14.22 -5.10
N ALA A 192 14.56 -14.86 -5.40
CA ALA A 192 15.24 -15.76 -4.48
C ALA A 192 15.64 -15.02 -3.19
N ARG A 193 16.20 -13.80 -3.31
CA ARG A 193 16.55 -12.97 -2.15
C ARG A 193 15.33 -12.55 -1.33
N LEU A 194 14.20 -12.24 -1.96
CA LEU A 194 12.98 -11.90 -1.24
C LEU A 194 12.44 -13.10 -0.46
N PHE A 195 12.41 -14.28 -1.08
CA PHE A 195 12.00 -15.49 -0.39
C PHE A 195 12.95 -15.82 0.76
N GLU A 196 14.26 -15.73 0.56
CA GLU A 196 15.25 -15.94 1.62
C GLU A 196 15.08 -14.94 2.79
N GLU A 197 14.89 -13.66 2.50
CA GLU A 197 14.68 -12.61 3.51
C GLU A 197 13.43 -12.90 4.36
N PHE A 198 12.35 -13.33 3.72
CA PHE A 198 11.04 -13.50 4.37
C PHE A 198 10.71 -14.95 4.76
N GLN A 199 11.60 -15.92 4.52
CA GLN A 199 11.35 -17.34 4.79
C GLN A 199 11.02 -17.63 6.27
N GLY A 200 11.53 -16.80 7.18
CA GLY A 200 11.31 -16.89 8.61
C GLY A 200 10.03 -16.21 9.11
N GLN A 201 9.26 -15.55 8.25
CA GLN A 201 8.09 -14.80 8.71
C GLN A 201 7.05 -15.69 9.39
N ALA A 202 6.43 -15.13 10.43
CA ALA A 202 5.41 -15.80 11.23
C ALA A 202 4.10 -15.96 10.46
N ASP A 203 3.70 -14.95 9.68
CA ASP A 203 2.53 -15.07 8.80
C ASP A 203 2.87 -15.90 7.55
N LYS A 204 2.75 -17.22 7.71
CA LYS A 204 2.93 -18.17 6.61
C LYS A 204 1.83 -18.05 5.54
N THR A 205 0.65 -17.55 5.87
CA THR A 205 -0.40 -17.36 4.87
C THR A 205 0.00 -16.29 3.86
N TRP A 206 0.52 -15.15 4.33
CA TRP A 206 1.07 -14.11 3.47
C TRP A 206 2.21 -14.63 2.58
N TYR A 207 3.17 -15.34 3.16
CA TYR A 207 4.31 -15.88 2.41
C TYR A 207 3.86 -16.85 1.30
N PHE A 208 2.91 -17.74 1.60
CA PHE A 208 2.38 -18.72 0.65
C PHE A 208 1.53 -18.09 -0.45
N HIS A 209 0.89 -16.93 -0.21
CA HIS A 209 0.25 -16.18 -1.29
C HIS A 209 1.25 -15.75 -2.36
N TRP A 210 2.45 -15.31 -1.96
CA TRP A 210 3.52 -14.97 -2.90
C TRP A 210 4.10 -16.19 -3.60
N ILE A 211 4.35 -17.29 -2.87
CA ILE A 211 4.75 -18.57 -3.50
C ILE A 211 3.77 -18.95 -4.60
N ARG A 212 2.47 -19.02 -4.27
CA ARG A 212 1.42 -19.38 -5.23
C ARG A 212 1.41 -18.46 -6.44
N HIS A 213 1.51 -17.15 -6.22
CA HIS A 213 1.54 -16.19 -7.31
C HIS A 213 2.67 -16.49 -8.30
N PHE A 214 3.89 -16.76 -7.81
CA PHE A 214 5.03 -17.03 -8.69
C PHE A 214 5.07 -18.45 -9.25
N LEU A 215 4.48 -19.44 -8.57
CA LEU A 215 4.26 -20.78 -9.14
C LEU A 215 3.39 -20.74 -10.41
N GLN A 216 2.48 -19.76 -10.50
CA GLN A 216 1.59 -19.54 -11.64
C GLN A 216 2.21 -18.59 -12.70
N SER A 217 3.46 -18.18 -12.53
CA SER A 217 4.16 -17.29 -13.46
C SER A 217 4.37 -17.96 -14.82
N GLN A 218 4.23 -17.19 -15.90
CA GLN A 218 4.59 -17.64 -17.25
C GLN A 218 6.11 -17.72 -17.46
N ASP A 219 6.92 -17.04 -16.62
CA ASP A 219 8.37 -17.19 -16.63
C ASP A 219 8.76 -18.41 -15.79
N PHE A 220 9.15 -19.49 -16.46
CA PHE A 220 9.54 -20.75 -15.83
C PHE A 220 10.68 -20.59 -14.82
N ARG A 221 11.54 -19.57 -14.98
CA ARG A 221 12.65 -19.31 -14.05
C ARG A 221 12.16 -18.74 -12.73
N LEU A 222 11.13 -17.89 -12.75
CA LEU A 222 10.49 -17.39 -11.54
C LEU A 222 9.69 -18.50 -10.84
N ALA A 223 9.00 -19.34 -11.63
CA ALA A 223 8.28 -20.50 -11.11
C ALA A 223 9.22 -21.51 -10.43
N ALA A 224 10.42 -21.74 -10.99
CA ALA A 224 11.44 -22.59 -10.38
C ALA A 224 11.89 -22.08 -8.99
N VAL A 225 12.17 -20.78 -8.88
CA VAL A 225 12.54 -20.15 -7.59
C VAL A 225 11.39 -20.26 -6.57
N ALA A 226 10.14 -20.07 -6.99
CA ALA A 226 8.98 -20.24 -6.11
C ALA A 226 8.81 -21.70 -5.65
N LYS A 227 9.12 -22.66 -6.52
CA LYS A 227 9.12 -24.08 -6.17
C LYS A 227 10.21 -24.40 -5.14
N GLU A 228 11.43 -23.90 -5.32
CA GLU A 228 12.51 -24.08 -4.34
C GLU A 228 12.13 -23.47 -2.97
N ALA A 229 11.52 -22.28 -2.97
CA ALA A 229 11.04 -21.65 -1.74
C ALA A 229 9.93 -22.47 -1.06
N LEU A 230 9.03 -23.10 -1.83
CA LEU A 230 8.00 -24.01 -1.31
C LEU A 230 8.64 -25.24 -0.68
N ASP A 231 9.51 -25.93 -1.42
CA ASP A 231 10.17 -27.17 -0.97
C ASP A 231 10.95 -26.89 0.34
N PHE A 232 11.63 -25.73 0.42
CA PHE A 232 12.30 -25.29 1.65
C PHE A 232 11.34 -25.06 2.83
N GLN A 233 10.19 -24.41 2.61
CA GLN A 233 9.19 -24.25 3.68
C GLN A 233 8.64 -25.60 4.15
N THR A 234 8.40 -26.54 3.24
CA THR A 234 7.87 -27.87 3.60
C THR A 234 8.88 -28.74 4.32
N ASP A 235 10.17 -28.58 4.03
CA ASP A 235 11.23 -29.40 4.63
C ASP A 235 11.66 -28.85 6.00
N TYR A 236 11.82 -27.53 6.12
CA TYR A 236 12.44 -26.90 7.30
C TYR A 236 11.45 -26.17 8.19
N PHE A 237 10.30 -25.72 7.67
CA PHE A 237 9.30 -24.95 8.41
C PHE A 237 8.00 -25.70 8.64
N ARG A 238 7.94 -27.01 8.31
CA ARG A 238 6.73 -27.85 8.44
C ARG A 238 5.96 -27.68 9.76
N PRO A 239 6.61 -27.63 10.94
CA PRO A 239 5.90 -27.47 12.21
C PRO A 239 5.19 -26.12 12.37
N LEU A 240 5.60 -25.11 11.59
CA LEU A 240 5.09 -23.73 11.62
C LEU A 240 4.04 -23.47 10.52
N LEU A 241 3.79 -24.44 9.65
CA LEU A 241 2.81 -24.27 8.57
C LEU A 241 1.37 -24.32 9.11
N PRO A 242 0.45 -23.48 8.59
CA PRO A 242 -0.96 -23.56 8.92
C PRO A 242 -1.52 -24.94 8.58
N LYS A 243 -2.53 -25.39 9.33
CA LYS A 243 -3.27 -26.61 8.96
C LYS A 243 -3.93 -26.40 7.59
N GLY A 244 -3.73 -27.34 6.67
CA GLY A 244 -4.26 -27.25 5.30
C GLY A 244 -3.53 -26.19 4.45
N PHE A 245 -2.24 -25.93 4.70
CA PHE A 245 -1.45 -24.99 3.90
C PHE A 245 -1.43 -25.39 2.40
N GLU A 246 -1.65 -26.66 2.10
CA GLU A 246 -1.79 -27.17 0.73
C GLU A 246 -2.94 -26.47 -0.02
N ASP A 247 -4.03 -26.13 0.67
CA ASP A 247 -5.16 -25.39 0.07
C ASP A 247 -4.77 -23.95 -0.32
N LEU A 248 -3.76 -23.37 0.35
CA LEU A 248 -3.26 -22.03 0.02
C LEU A 248 -2.57 -22.00 -1.35
N LEU A 249 -1.98 -23.12 -1.78
CA LEU A 249 -1.36 -23.28 -3.10
C LEU A 249 -2.40 -23.44 -4.23
N GLY A 250 -3.64 -23.78 -3.87
CA GLY A 250 -4.71 -24.12 -4.81
C GLY A 250 -4.57 -25.56 -5.32
N LYS A 251 -5.70 -26.21 -5.63
CA LYS A 251 -5.68 -27.51 -6.30
C LYS A 251 -5.23 -27.29 -7.75
N GLU A 252 -4.29 -28.10 -8.23
CA GLU A 252 -4.14 -28.33 -9.66
C GLU A 252 -5.51 -28.80 -10.18
N SER A 253 -6.15 -27.98 -11.00
CA SER A 253 -7.36 -28.32 -11.74
C SER A 253 -7.00 -28.60 -13.18
#